data_AF-A0A2N9G6H9-F1
#
_entry.id   AF-A0A2N9G6H9-F1
#
_cell.length_a   1.000
_cell.length_b   1.000
_cell.length_c   1.000
_cell.angle_alpha   90.00
_cell.angle_beta   90.00
_cell.angle_gamma   90.00
#
_symmetry.space_group_name_H-M   'P 1'
#
loop_
_entity.id
_entity.type
_entity.pdbx_description
1 polymer ?
#
loop_
_entity_poly.entity_id
_entity_poly.type
_entity_poly.pdbx_seq_one_letter_code
_entity_poly.pdbx_strand_id
1 'polypeptide(L)'
;MIVNSLTKVSNFLNISAQQRKLVRHTICPRVTEVRIWTGALEEMLNGLKSELDLLTCQCSGKGTKMGQQIVSSCLKFLADTTISFDHDSASWMRLVPAKVVDSSASHKWEDVLEMFNDLIECLRSEKELCFLVGKPEVMKEGLSQIKYVLIDKSIGYKEARHQESLVQKKLSKTLGHSSKCLFTLLLYYLYGQVRDIEVDLCGRIYSTGGENRFCLYMGKVLTTEEDKMVWSGVRQLDRALQLFKFVWESAGMKGVLELQGHLWCVGAEGRMLTYKGNMFFVHGISV
;
A
#
# COMPACT_ATOMS: atom_id res chain seq x y z
N MET A 1 7.87 1.40 16.20
CA MET A 1 8.03 0.36 15.15
C MET A 1 7.35 0.81 13.87
N ILE A 2 8.09 0.80 12.75
CA ILE A 2 7.51 0.99 11.41
C ILE A 2 7.20 -0.38 10.81
N VAL A 3 5.93 -0.66 10.52
CA VAL A 3 5.45 -1.89 9.89
C VAL A 3 5.43 -1.68 8.38
N ASN A 4 6.45 -2.22 7.72
CA ASN A 4 6.68 -2.03 6.27
C ASN A 4 6.96 -3.33 5.51
N SER A 5 6.66 -4.48 6.12
CA SER A 5 6.76 -5.80 5.47
C SER A 5 5.96 -6.85 6.21
N LEU A 6 5.50 -7.88 5.50
CA LEU A 6 4.91 -9.08 6.10
C LEU A 6 5.89 -9.82 7.00
N THR A 7 7.20 -9.73 6.72
CA THR A 7 8.23 -10.34 7.58
C THR A 7 8.20 -9.77 8.98
N LYS A 8 8.05 -8.45 9.15
CA LYS A 8 7.94 -7.82 10.48
C LYS A 8 6.69 -8.30 11.22
N VAL A 9 5.54 -8.30 10.54
CA VAL A 9 4.27 -8.79 11.11
C VAL A 9 4.38 -10.26 11.51
N SER A 10 4.93 -11.09 10.62
CA SER A 10 5.08 -12.53 10.85
C SER A 10 6.06 -12.85 11.96
N ASN A 11 7.17 -12.12 12.06
CA ASN A 11 8.12 -12.28 13.16
C ASN A 11 7.47 -11.93 14.49
N PHE A 12 6.70 -10.84 14.54
CA PHE A 12 5.99 -10.43 15.74
C PHE A 12 4.93 -11.45 16.17
N LEU A 13 4.17 -11.99 15.20
CA LEU A 13 3.14 -13.01 15.45
C LEU A 13 3.72 -14.43 15.65
N ASN A 14 5.04 -14.60 15.65
CA ASN A 14 5.73 -15.90 15.69
C ASN A 14 5.26 -16.90 14.62
N ILE A 15 4.94 -16.39 13.42
CA ILE A 15 4.48 -17.19 12.28
C ILE A 15 5.66 -17.96 11.67
N SER A 16 5.51 -19.28 11.59
CA SER A 16 6.49 -20.21 11.03
C SER A 16 6.69 -20.05 9.52
N ALA A 17 7.77 -20.60 8.97
CA ALA A 17 8.04 -20.55 7.52
C ALA A 17 6.92 -21.20 6.67
N GLN A 18 6.33 -22.30 7.14
CA GLN A 18 5.21 -22.96 6.45
C GLN A 18 3.96 -22.06 6.43
N GLN A 19 3.65 -21.42 7.55
CA GLN A 19 2.51 -20.50 7.63
C GLN A 19 2.74 -19.23 6.82
N ARG A 20 3.97 -18.71 6.74
CA ARG A 20 4.29 -17.59 5.82
C ARG A 20 3.99 -17.96 4.36
N LYS A 21 4.25 -19.21 3.97
CA LYS A 21 3.90 -19.73 2.64
C LYS A 21 2.38 -19.73 2.45
N LEU A 22 1.63 -20.17 3.46
CA LEU A 22 0.16 -20.13 3.46
C LEU A 22 -0.37 -18.69 3.34
N VAL A 23 0.10 -17.76 4.18
CA VAL A 23 -0.25 -16.33 4.10
C VAL A 23 -0.04 -15.83 2.68
N ARG A 24 1.15 -16.06 2.09
CA ARG A 24 1.46 -15.63 0.73
C ARG A 24 0.47 -16.21 -0.28
N HIS A 25 0.19 -17.51 -0.21
CA HIS A 25 -0.74 -18.17 -1.13
C HIS A 25 -2.17 -17.62 -1.02
N THR A 26 -2.60 -17.26 0.19
CA THR A 26 -3.92 -16.67 0.43
C THR A 26 -4.03 -15.24 -0.09
N ILE A 27 -3.01 -14.40 0.13
CA ILE A 27 -3.08 -12.96 -0.19
C ILE A 27 -2.71 -12.64 -1.65
N CYS A 28 -1.69 -13.30 -2.21
CA CYS A 28 -1.09 -12.91 -3.49
C CYS A 28 -2.11 -12.81 -4.64
N PRO A 29 -3.01 -13.79 -4.83
CA PRO A 29 -3.98 -13.71 -5.92
C PRO A 29 -4.85 -12.45 -5.87
N ARG A 30 -5.23 -11.99 -4.67
CA ARG A 30 -6.10 -10.82 -4.49
C ARG A 30 -5.35 -9.51 -4.63
N VAL A 31 -4.17 -9.42 -4.02
CA VAL A 31 -3.43 -8.15 -3.95
C VAL A 31 -2.62 -7.84 -5.22
N THR A 32 -2.45 -8.81 -6.13
CA THR A 32 -1.71 -8.64 -7.38
C THR A 32 -2.62 -8.46 -8.60
N GLU A 33 -3.93 -8.36 -8.40
CA GLU A 33 -4.86 -7.99 -9.47
C GLU A 33 -4.46 -6.65 -10.10
N VAL A 34 -4.61 -6.52 -11.41
CA VAL A 34 -4.19 -5.31 -12.16
C VAL A 34 -4.79 -4.03 -11.59
N ARG A 35 -6.05 -4.07 -11.13
CA ARG A 35 -6.72 -2.92 -10.50
C ARG A 35 -6.08 -2.48 -9.19
N ILE A 36 -5.63 -3.44 -8.38
CA ILE A 36 -4.95 -3.18 -7.10
C ILE A 36 -3.55 -2.65 -7.39
N TRP A 37 -2.87 -3.25 -8.36
CA TRP A 37 -1.56 -2.80 -8.84
C TRP A 37 -1.59 -1.35 -9.34
N THR A 38 -2.46 -1.04 -10.30
CA THR A 38 -2.60 0.30 -10.88
C THR A 38 -3.05 1.30 -9.83
N GLY A 39 -4.06 0.97 -9.02
CA GLY A 39 -4.53 1.86 -7.96
C GLY A 39 -3.47 2.16 -6.89
N ALA A 40 -2.63 1.18 -6.53
CA ALA A 40 -1.52 1.41 -5.61
C ALA A 40 -0.43 2.31 -6.21
N LEU A 41 -0.14 2.17 -7.52
CA LEU A 41 0.77 3.07 -8.22
C LEU A 41 0.23 4.50 -8.24
N GLU A 42 -1.06 4.67 -8.56
CA GLU A 42 -1.72 5.98 -8.58
C GLU A 42 -1.71 6.65 -7.21
N GLU A 43 -2.09 5.93 -6.14
CA GLU A 43 -2.07 6.45 -4.77
C GLU A 43 -0.66 6.87 -4.34
N MET A 44 0.36 6.09 -4.70
CA MET A 44 1.76 6.42 -4.42
C MET A 44 2.21 7.68 -5.17
N LEU A 45 1.92 7.77 -6.47
CA LEU A 45 2.28 8.92 -7.30
C LEU A 45 1.53 10.19 -6.88
N ASN A 46 0.25 10.09 -6.51
CA ASN A 46 -0.51 11.22 -5.98
C ASN A 46 0.07 11.71 -4.64
N GLY A 47 0.46 10.78 -3.76
CA GLY A 47 1.16 11.12 -2.53
C GLY A 47 2.46 11.89 -2.80
N LEU A 48 3.30 11.39 -3.73
CA LEU A 48 4.53 12.08 -4.14
C LEU A 48 4.26 13.45 -4.76
N LYS A 49 3.24 13.57 -5.60
CA LYS A 49 2.85 14.83 -6.20
C LYS A 49 2.55 15.87 -5.13
N SER A 50 1.73 15.52 -4.12
CA SER A 50 1.43 16.42 -3.01
C SER A 50 2.67 16.85 -2.22
N GLU A 51 3.60 15.92 -1.92
CA GLU A 51 4.85 16.26 -1.23
C GLU A 51 5.75 17.18 -2.06
N LEU A 52 5.88 16.92 -3.37
CA LEU A 52 6.66 17.76 -4.28
C LEU A 52 6.02 19.14 -4.49
N ASP A 53 4.70 19.23 -4.53
CA ASP A 53 3.97 20.50 -4.63
C ASP A 53 4.22 21.37 -3.39
N LEU A 54 4.17 20.76 -2.20
CA LEU A 54 4.50 21.43 -0.93
C LEU A 54 5.95 21.94 -0.92
N LEU A 55 6.90 21.12 -1.35
CA LEU A 55 8.31 21.49 -1.40
C LEU A 55 8.57 22.60 -2.43
N THR A 56 7.89 22.59 -3.57
CA THR A 56 8.02 23.64 -4.59
C THR A 56 7.60 25.01 -4.07
N CYS A 57 6.57 25.06 -3.22
CA CYS A 57 6.15 26.31 -2.56
C CYS A 57 7.21 26.85 -1.58
N GLN A 58 8.04 25.98 -1.00
CA GLN A 58 9.06 26.35 -0.01
C GLN A 58 10.41 26.68 -0.68
N CYS A 59 10.84 25.84 -1.64
CA CYS A 59 12.09 25.98 -2.39
C CYS A 59 11.92 25.39 -3.80
N SER A 60 12.07 26.22 -4.84
CA SER A 60 12.00 25.77 -6.24
C SER A 60 13.33 25.17 -6.71
N GLY A 61 13.59 23.92 -6.34
CA GLY A 61 14.70 23.10 -6.88
C GLY A 61 14.46 22.65 -8.33
N LYS A 62 15.55 22.34 -9.05
CA LYS A 62 15.46 21.76 -10.41
C LYS A 62 14.91 20.33 -10.32
N GLY A 63 15.32 19.57 -9.31
CA GLY A 63 14.85 18.22 -9.01
C GLY A 63 13.36 18.18 -8.66
N THR A 64 12.86 19.16 -7.89
CA THR A 64 11.41 19.21 -7.57
C THR A 64 10.55 19.38 -8.83
N LYS A 65 10.92 20.29 -9.74
CA LYS A 65 10.22 20.51 -11.02
C LYS A 65 10.27 19.29 -11.93
N MET A 66 11.46 18.69 -12.07
CA MET A 66 11.64 17.50 -12.89
C MET A 66 10.85 16.32 -12.31
N GLY A 67 10.90 16.10 -11.00
CA GLY A 67 10.12 15.09 -10.31
C GLY A 67 8.61 15.26 -10.52
N GLN A 68 8.09 16.50 -10.42
CA GLN A 68 6.68 16.80 -10.70
C GLN A 68 6.28 16.46 -12.15
N GLN A 69 7.13 16.79 -13.11
CA GLN A 69 6.89 16.47 -14.52
C GLN A 69 6.83 14.96 -14.73
N ILE A 70 7.79 14.21 -14.18
CA ILE A 70 7.82 12.75 -14.29
C ILE A 70 6.59 12.13 -13.62
N VAL A 71 6.24 12.55 -12.39
CA VAL A 71 5.05 12.06 -11.68
C VAL A 71 3.78 12.35 -12.47
N SER A 72 3.65 13.55 -13.05
CA SER A 72 2.49 13.93 -13.86
C SER A 72 2.39 13.10 -15.14
N SER A 73 3.52 12.81 -15.78
CA SER A 73 3.58 11.93 -16.95
C SER A 73 3.16 10.49 -16.61
N CYS A 74 3.65 9.94 -15.50
CA CYS A 74 3.22 8.63 -15.00
C CYS A 74 1.71 8.60 -14.72
N LEU A 75 1.18 9.59 -14.01
CA LEU A 75 -0.26 9.66 -13.70
C LEU A 75 -1.12 9.77 -14.96
N LYS A 76 -0.69 10.60 -15.93
CA LYS A 76 -1.37 10.71 -17.22
C LYS A 76 -1.38 9.37 -17.96
N PHE A 77 -0.24 8.69 -18.00
CA PHE A 77 -0.12 7.37 -18.61
C PHE A 77 -1.06 6.34 -17.96
N LEU A 78 -1.18 6.34 -16.63
CA LEU A 78 -2.12 5.45 -15.91
C LEU A 78 -3.60 5.85 -16.15
N ALA A 79 -3.90 7.15 -16.22
CA ALA A 79 -5.25 7.65 -16.50
C ALA A 79 -5.72 7.30 -17.92
N ASP A 80 -4.86 7.46 -18.91
CA ASP A 80 -5.09 7.01 -20.29
C ASP A 80 -5.33 5.49 -20.32
N THR A 81 -4.80 4.76 -19.32
CA THR A 81 -5.02 3.33 -19.09
C THR A 81 -6.33 2.99 -18.34
N THR A 82 -7.03 3.91 -17.66
CA THR A 82 -8.29 3.63 -16.93
C THR A 82 -9.57 4.07 -17.65
N ILE A 83 -9.55 5.13 -18.46
CA ILE A 83 -10.75 5.82 -19.00
C ILE A 83 -11.64 5.01 -20.01
N SER A 84 -11.27 3.79 -20.42
CA SER A 84 -12.03 3.02 -21.43
C SER A 84 -12.82 1.81 -20.88
N PHE A 85 -12.90 1.66 -19.55
CA PHE A 85 -13.60 0.55 -18.92
C PHE A 85 -14.89 1.02 -18.23
N ASP A 86 -15.82 1.54 -19.03
CA ASP A 86 -17.21 1.60 -18.59
C ASP A 86 -17.76 0.17 -18.55
N HIS A 87 -18.02 -0.32 -17.34
CA HIS A 87 -18.45 -1.69 -17.07
C HIS A 87 -19.88 -1.97 -17.54
N ASP A 88 -20.67 -0.93 -17.81
CA ASP A 88 -22.06 -1.00 -18.25
C ASP A 88 -22.22 -1.05 -19.79
N SER A 89 -21.12 -0.87 -20.53
CA SER A 89 -21.14 -0.91 -21.99
C SER A 89 -20.85 -2.31 -22.52
N ALA A 90 -21.87 -2.95 -23.11
CA ALA A 90 -21.75 -4.26 -23.74
C ALA A 90 -20.65 -4.26 -24.82
N SER A 91 -19.64 -5.14 -24.63
CA SER A 91 -18.39 -5.20 -25.41
C SER A 91 -18.55 -5.34 -26.93
N TRP A 92 -19.72 -5.72 -27.44
CA TRP A 92 -20.00 -5.87 -28.88
C TRP A 92 -20.55 -4.60 -29.54
N MET A 93 -20.88 -3.57 -28.75
CA MET A 93 -21.35 -2.26 -29.23
C MET A 93 -20.25 -1.19 -29.26
N ARG A 94 -19.02 -1.53 -28.85
CA ARG A 94 -17.89 -0.59 -28.87
C ARG A 94 -17.37 -0.45 -30.29
N LEU A 95 -17.51 0.74 -30.85
CA LEU A 95 -16.87 1.12 -32.12
C LEU A 95 -15.35 0.92 -31.96
N VAL A 96 -14.75 0.27 -32.96
CA VAL A 96 -13.29 0.19 -33.09
C VAL A 96 -12.74 1.61 -32.99
N PRO A 97 -11.80 1.92 -32.09
CA PRO A 97 -11.18 3.23 -32.05
C PRO A 97 -10.69 3.59 -33.45
N ALA A 98 -11.14 4.72 -33.98
CA ALA A 98 -10.68 5.19 -35.29
C ALA A 98 -9.15 5.16 -35.29
N LYS A 99 -8.56 4.51 -36.30
CA LYS A 99 -7.10 4.42 -36.48
C LYS A 99 -6.52 5.82 -36.33
N VAL A 100 -5.96 6.13 -35.16
CA VAL A 100 -5.02 7.22 -35.01
C VAL A 100 -3.78 6.74 -35.75
N VAL A 101 -3.51 7.39 -36.89
CA VAL A 101 -2.51 6.95 -37.86
C VAL A 101 -1.07 7.10 -37.34
N ASP A 102 -0.84 7.61 -36.13
CA ASP A 102 0.50 7.76 -35.54
C ASP A 102 0.60 7.35 -34.06
N SER A 103 0.34 6.08 -33.72
CA SER A 103 0.80 5.54 -32.42
C SER A 103 1.25 4.08 -32.50
N SER A 104 2.25 3.79 -33.34
CA SER A 104 2.88 2.48 -33.43
C SER A 104 3.93 2.24 -32.31
N ALA A 105 3.63 2.68 -31.08
CA ALA A 105 4.38 2.27 -29.91
C ALA A 105 3.41 1.53 -28.99
N SER A 106 3.43 0.20 -29.06
CA SER A 106 2.73 -0.64 -28.08
C SER A 106 3.22 -0.26 -26.69
N HIS A 107 2.41 0.46 -25.92
CA HIS A 107 2.76 0.89 -24.57
C HIS A 107 3.02 -0.33 -23.67
N LYS A 108 4.16 -0.34 -22.99
CA LYS A 108 4.58 -1.41 -22.08
C LYS A 108 4.75 -0.88 -20.67
N TRP A 109 4.73 -1.79 -19.69
CA TRP A 109 5.17 -1.46 -18.33
C TRP A 109 6.64 -1.05 -18.25
N GLU A 110 7.44 -1.38 -19.27
CA GLU A 110 8.81 -0.90 -19.45
C GLU A 110 8.89 0.64 -19.50
N ASP A 111 7.99 1.30 -20.23
CA ASP A 111 7.96 2.78 -20.32
C ASP A 111 7.73 3.41 -18.94
N VAL A 112 6.84 2.82 -18.14
CA VAL A 112 6.58 3.25 -16.75
C VAL A 112 7.78 2.97 -15.85
N LEU A 113 8.46 1.85 -16.04
CA LEU A 113 9.65 1.51 -15.29
C LEU A 113 10.80 2.49 -15.57
N GLU A 114 10.98 2.92 -16.81
CA GLU A 114 11.96 3.95 -17.19
C GLU A 114 11.66 5.28 -16.49
N MET A 115 10.40 5.76 -16.57
CA MET A 115 9.99 6.96 -15.83
C MET A 115 10.23 6.83 -14.31
N PHE A 116 10.04 5.64 -13.74
CA PHE A 116 10.35 5.40 -12.32
C PHE A 116 11.84 5.45 -12.02
N ASN A 117 12.70 4.97 -12.93
CA ASN A 117 14.15 5.08 -12.77
C ASN A 117 14.57 6.54 -12.76
N ASP A 118 14.08 7.32 -13.72
CA ASP A 118 14.36 8.76 -13.81
C ASP A 118 13.84 9.51 -12.58
N LEU A 119 12.63 9.16 -12.09
CA LEU A 119 12.07 9.74 -10.88
C LEU A 119 12.97 9.45 -9.67
N ILE A 120 13.39 8.19 -9.49
CA ILE A 120 14.25 7.80 -8.38
C ILE A 120 15.59 8.51 -8.44
N GLU A 121 16.20 8.61 -9.61
CA GLU A 121 17.47 9.33 -9.79
C GLU A 121 17.31 10.82 -9.49
N CYS A 122 16.23 11.42 -9.99
CA CYS A 122 15.88 12.81 -9.71
C CYS A 122 15.73 13.06 -8.20
N LEU A 123 14.98 12.21 -7.50
CA LEU A 123 14.76 12.32 -6.05
C LEU A 123 16.05 12.06 -5.24
N ARG A 124 17.00 11.28 -5.76
CA ARG A 124 18.32 11.07 -5.13
C ARG A 124 19.29 12.21 -5.34
N SER A 125 19.13 12.96 -6.43
CA SER A 125 20.06 14.03 -6.79
C SER A 125 20.05 15.20 -5.79
N GLU A 126 18.92 15.41 -5.11
CA GLU A 126 18.74 16.47 -4.13
C GLU A 126 18.55 15.89 -2.73
N LYS A 127 19.40 16.29 -1.79
CA LYS A 127 19.39 15.79 -0.40
C LYS A 127 18.04 15.99 0.29
N GLU A 128 17.35 17.07 -0.05
CA GLU A 128 16.01 17.40 0.46
C GLU A 128 14.94 16.45 -0.07
N LEU A 129 15.13 15.80 -1.22
CA LEU A 129 14.17 14.88 -1.83
C LEU A 129 14.45 13.40 -1.52
N CYS A 130 15.65 13.08 -1.02
CA CYS A 130 16.09 11.71 -0.77
C CYS A 130 15.11 10.88 0.09
N PHE A 131 14.37 11.51 1.01
CA PHE A 131 13.41 10.81 1.86
C PHE A 131 12.19 10.28 1.10
N LEU A 132 11.88 10.84 -0.07
CA LEU A 132 10.75 10.44 -0.92
C LEU A 132 11.03 9.18 -1.76
N VAL A 133 12.30 8.77 -1.88
CA VAL A 133 12.74 7.64 -2.73
C VAL A 133 12.19 6.29 -2.26
N GLY A 134 11.85 6.16 -0.98
CA GLY A 134 11.53 4.88 -0.34
C GLY A 134 10.41 4.09 -1.03
N LYS A 135 9.28 4.73 -1.32
CA LYS A 135 8.12 4.06 -1.93
C LYS A 135 8.27 3.81 -3.44
N PRO A 136 8.79 4.74 -4.25
CA PRO A 136 9.19 4.48 -5.64
C PRO A 136 10.06 3.23 -5.80
N GLU A 137 11.13 3.10 -5.00
CA GLU A 137 12.02 1.94 -5.06
C GLU A 137 11.29 0.64 -4.72
N VAL A 138 10.38 0.67 -3.75
CA VAL A 138 9.55 -0.48 -3.40
C VAL A 138 8.65 -0.88 -4.57
N MET A 139 7.99 0.07 -5.24
CA MET A 139 7.09 -0.24 -6.37
C MET A 139 7.86 -0.64 -7.64
N LYS A 140 9.08 -0.12 -7.83
CA LYS A 140 9.99 -0.52 -8.91
C LYS A 140 10.28 -2.02 -8.93
N GLU A 141 10.32 -2.67 -7.76
CA GLU A 141 10.44 -4.13 -7.64
C GLU A 141 9.36 -4.84 -8.48
N GLY A 142 8.09 -4.40 -8.37
CA GLY A 142 6.96 -4.96 -9.10
C GLY A 142 6.99 -4.63 -10.59
N LEU A 143 7.25 -3.37 -10.94
CA LEU A 143 7.37 -2.90 -12.33
C LEU A 143 8.39 -3.73 -13.11
N SER A 144 9.54 -4.04 -12.48
CA SER A 144 10.60 -4.83 -13.08
C SER A 144 10.17 -6.25 -13.46
N GLN A 145 9.20 -6.84 -12.75
CA GLN A 145 8.69 -8.20 -13.03
C GLN A 145 7.73 -8.23 -14.22
N ILE A 146 7.07 -7.10 -14.50
CA ILE A 146 6.02 -6.97 -15.51
C ILE A 146 6.43 -6.11 -16.70
N LYS A 147 7.68 -5.60 -16.75
CA LYS A 147 8.15 -4.68 -17.81
C LYS A 147 7.79 -5.09 -19.24
N TYR A 148 7.86 -6.38 -19.55
CA TYR A 148 7.56 -6.90 -20.90
C TYR A 148 6.07 -7.19 -21.17
N VAL A 149 5.18 -6.93 -20.21
CA VAL A 149 3.74 -7.09 -20.38
C VAL A 149 3.19 -5.84 -21.05
N LEU A 150 2.27 -6.04 -22.00
CA LEU A 150 1.66 -4.94 -22.73
C LEU A 150 0.60 -4.26 -21.88
N ILE A 151 0.49 -2.94 -22.05
CA ILE A 151 -0.57 -2.08 -21.47
C ILE A 151 -1.54 -1.65 -22.56
N ASP A 152 -1.16 -1.84 -23.83
CA ASP A 152 -1.91 -1.44 -25.02
C ASP A 152 -3.38 -1.90 -24.97
N LYS A 153 -4.28 -0.99 -25.34
CA LYS A 153 -5.73 -1.15 -25.39
C LYS A 153 -6.27 -1.20 -26.82
N SER A 154 -5.45 -0.96 -27.83
CA SER A 154 -5.80 -1.15 -29.24
C SER A 154 -5.98 -2.64 -29.60
N ILE A 155 -5.59 -3.53 -28.68
CA ILE A 155 -5.80 -4.96 -28.72
C ILE A 155 -7.24 -5.34 -28.35
N GLY A 156 -7.73 -6.46 -28.87
CA GLY A 156 -9.08 -6.95 -28.57
C GLY A 156 -9.27 -7.30 -27.08
N TYR A 157 -10.52 -7.27 -26.60
CA TYR A 157 -10.88 -7.53 -25.19
C TYR A 157 -10.25 -8.81 -24.61
N LYS A 158 -10.23 -9.91 -25.38
CA LYS A 158 -9.62 -11.17 -24.93
C LYS A 158 -8.12 -11.03 -24.67
N GLU A 159 -7.43 -10.27 -25.50
CA GLU A 159 -6.00 -10.02 -25.37
C GLU A 159 -5.73 -9.08 -24.19
N ALA A 160 -6.56 -8.04 -24.00
CA ALA A 160 -6.46 -7.17 -22.82
C ALA A 160 -6.61 -7.98 -21.51
N ARG A 161 -7.63 -8.84 -21.40
CA ARG A 161 -7.82 -9.74 -20.25
C ARG A 161 -6.66 -10.72 -20.08
N HIS A 162 -6.04 -11.16 -21.18
CA HIS A 162 -4.85 -12.00 -21.13
C HIS A 162 -3.67 -11.24 -20.53
N GLN A 163 -3.41 -10.00 -20.96
CA GLN A 163 -2.34 -9.16 -20.40
C GLN A 163 -2.55 -8.86 -18.91
N GLU A 164 -3.79 -8.57 -18.48
CA GLU A 164 -4.12 -8.40 -17.05
C GLU A 164 -3.81 -9.67 -16.24
N SER A 165 -4.19 -10.84 -16.77
CA SER A 165 -3.88 -12.13 -16.15
C SER A 165 -2.38 -12.40 -16.10
N LEU A 166 -1.63 -11.97 -17.12
CA LEU A 166 -0.16 -12.06 -17.13
C LEU A 166 0.47 -11.18 -16.06
N VAL A 167 0.00 -9.94 -15.85
CA VAL A 167 0.43 -9.07 -14.75
C VAL A 167 0.24 -9.78 -13.42
N GLN A 168 -0.98 -10.23 -13.12
CA GLN A 168 -1.32 -10.90 -11.87
C GLN A 168 -0.48 -12.17 -11.67
N LYS A 169 -0.36 -13.01 -12.71
CA LYS A 169 0.41 -14.26 -12.67
C LYS A 169 1.90 -14.01 -12.42
N LYS A 170 2.50 -13.01 -13.08
CA LYS A 170 3.91 -12.66 -12.89
C LYS A 170 4.12 -12.17 -11.47
N LEU A 171 3.39 -11.14 -11.03
CA LEU A 171 3.52 -10.58 -9.69
C LEU A 171 3.28 -11.62 -8.58
N SER A 172 2.22 -12.44 -8.69
CA SER A 172 1.93 -13.51 -7.73
C SER A 172 3.06 -14.55 -7.62
N LYS A 173 3.77 -14.82 -8.72
CA LYS A 173 4.86 -15.80 -8.77
C LYS A 173 6.17 -15.22 -8.22
N THR A 174 6.46 -13.96 -8.55
CA THR A 174 7.76 -13.35 -8.30
C THR A 174 7.84 -12.62 -6.96
N LEU A 175 6.75 -11.97 -6.52
CA LEU A 175 6.74 -11.24 -5.27
C LEU A 175 6.71 -12.23 -4.08
N GLY A 176 7.82 -12.30 -3.36
CA GLY A 176 7.99 -13.14 -2.19
C GLY A 176 7.27 -12.63 -0.96
N HIS A 177 7.17 -13.46 0.09
CA HIS A 177 6.60 -13.03 1.37
C HIS A 177 7.37 -11.83 1.97
N SER A 178 8.68 -11.76 1.78
CA SER A 178 9.52 -10.64 2.26
C SER A 178 9.46 -9.40 1.36
N SER A 179 8.77 -9.45 0.22
CA SER A 179 8.65 -8.33 -0.71
C SER A 179 7.95 -7.15 -0.05
N LYS A 180 8.60 -5.99 -0.09
CA LYS A 180 7.99 -4.74 0.37
C LYS A 180 6.93 -4.27 -0.64
N CYS A 181 7.11 -4.61 -1.92
CA CYS A 181 6.12 -4.34 -2.96
C CYS A 181 4.82 -5.08 -2.66
N LEU A 182 4.89 -6.40 -2.40
CA LEU A 182 3.73 -7.19 -1.99
C LEU A 182 3.02 -6.61 -0.76
N PHE A 183 3.80 -6.18 0.23
CA PHE A 183 3.24 -5.57 1.43
C PHE A 183 2.55 -4.24 1.13
N THR A 184 3.11 -3.41 0.24
CA THR A 184 2.48 -2.15 -0.19
C THR A 184 1.16 -2.41 -0.92
N LEU A 185 1.12 -3.42 -1.79
CA LEU A 185 -0.13 -3.84 -2.45
C LEU A 185 -1.18 -4.35 -1.45
N LEU A 186 -0.75 -5.06 -0.41
CA LEU A 186 -1.65 -5.50 0.66
C LEU A 186 -2.25 -4.31 1.43
N LEU A 187 -1.43 -3.31 1.77
CA LEU A 187 -1.92 -2.11 2.44
C LEU A 187 -2.94 -1.35 1.58
N TYR A 188 -2.68 -1.24 0.27
CA TYR A 188 -3.62 -0.63 -0.65
C TYR A 188 -4.91 -1.45 -0.76
N TYR A 189 -4.82 -2.77 -0.88
CA TYR A 189 -5.98 -3.66 -0.92
C TYR A 189 -6.86 -3.55 0.35
N LEU A 190 -6.25 -3.46 1.54
CA LEU A 190 -7.00 -3.42 2.81
C LEU A 190 -7.53 -2.01 3.13
N TYR A 191 -6.76 -0.96 2.83
CA TYR A 191 -7.00 0.38 3.37
C TYR A 191 -7.03 1.49 2.32
N GLY A 192 -6.79 1.17 1.05
CA GLY A 192 -6.69 2.15 -0.03
C GLY A 192 -5.48 3.07 0.10
N GLN A 193 -4.45 2.67 0.87
CA GLN A 193 -3.28 3.51 1.14
C GLN A 193 -1.99 2.71 1.02
N VAL A 194 -0.91 3.39 0.62
CA VAL A 194 0.41 2.78 0.44
C VAL A 194 1.42 3.15 1.53
N ARG A 195 1.04 4.01 2.48
CA ARG A 195 1.91 4.47 3.56
C ARG A 195 2.20 3.35 4.56
N ASP A 196 3.44 3.25 5.02
CA ASP A 196 3.79 2.31 6.09
C ASP A 196 3.03 2.64 7.38
N ILE A 197 2.78 1.63 8.20
CA ILE A 197 2.03 1.81 9.45
C ILE A 197 3.02 2.04 10.59
N GLU A 198 2.79 3.11 11.37
CA GLU A 198 3.58 3.46 12.53
C GLU A 198 2.87 3.09 13.82
N VAL A 199 3.58 2.35 14.69
CA VAL A 199 3.11 1.95 16.02
C VAL A 199 4.21 2.27 17.01
N ASP A 200 3.96 3.07 18.03
CA ASP A 200 5.01 3.53 18.95
C ASP A 200 5.37 2.45 19.97
N LEU A 201 4.35 1.81 20.53
CA LEU A 201 4.51 0.80 21.57
C LEU A 201 3.95 -0.52 21.07
N CYS A 202 4.83 -1.50 20.87
CA CYS A 202 4.42 -2.82 20.43
C CYS A 202 4.21 -3.69 21.66
N GLY A 203 2.99 -4.18 21.84
CA GLY A 203 2.69 -5.15 22.89
C GLY A 203 3.25 -6.53 22.61
N ARG A 204 2.77 -7.51 23.35
CA ARG A 204 2.93 -8.94 23.05
C ARG A 204 1.57 -9.58 22.90
N ILE A 205 1.54 -10.72 22.23
CA ILE A 205 0.37 -11.59 22.27
C ILE A 205 0.44 -12.37 23.58
N TYR A 206 -0.65 -12.36 24.34
CA TYR A 206 -0.79 -13.20 25.53
C TYR A 206 -2.05 -14.05 25.44
N SER A 207 -2.01 -15.22 26.08
CA SER A 207 -3.17 -16.10 26.21
C SER A 207 -4.08 -15.53 27.29
N THR A 208 -5.34 -15.30 26.96
CA THR A 208 -6.31 -14.70 27.88
C THR A 208 -7.13 -15.80 28.54
N GLY A 209 -6.61 -16.40 29.63
CA GLY A 209 -7.34 -17.19 30.65
C GLY A 209 -8.26 -18.35 30.24
N GLY A 210 -8.50 -18.57 28.95
CA GLY A 210 -9.38 -19.58 28.37
C GLY A 210 -8.74 -20.17 27.13
N GLU A 211 -9.04 -21.43 26.85
CA GLU A 211 -8.48 -22.14 25.71
C GLU A 211 -8.79 -21.38 24.40
N ASN A 212 -7.76 -21.13 23.60
CA ASN A 212 -7.86 -20.52 22.27
C ASN A 212 -8.30 -19.03 22.19
N ARG A 213 -8.10 -18.23 23.24
CA ARG A 213 -8.26 -16.76 23.16
C ARG A 213 -6.92 -16.06 23.37
N PHE A 214 -6.56 -15.22 22.41
CA PHE A 214 -5.32 -14.45 22.41
C PHE A 214 -5.67 -12.97 22.35
N CYS A 215 -4.94 -12.14 23.09
CA CYS A 215 -5.09 -10.70 23.01
C CYS A 215 -3.82 -10.07 22.44
N LEU A 216 -3.99 -9.26 21.39
CA LEU A 216 -2.96 -8.41 20.81
C LEU A 216 -3.23 -6.97 21.21
N TYR A 217 -2.23 -6.34 21.81
CA TYR A 217 -2.29 -4.92 22.10
C TYR A 217 -1.18 -4.13 21.37
N MET A 218 -1.54 -2.93 20.94
CA MET A 218 -0.64 -1.99 20.28
C MET A 218 -0.89 -0.57 20.77
N GLY A 219 0.16 0.22 20.75
CA GLY A 219 0.19 1.51 21.39
C GLY A 219 0.69 2.66 20.53
N LYS A 220 0.11 3.84 20.76
CA LYS A 220 0.52 5.10 20.12
C LYS A 220 0.67 6.18 21.17
N VAL A 221 1.69 7.03 21.04
CA VAL A 221 1.90 8.20 21.89
C VAL A 221 1.36 9.42 21.15
N LEU A 222 0.57 10.22 21.86
CA LEU A 222 -0.03 11.46 21.36
C LEU A 222 0.48 12.64 22.18
N THR A 223 0.76 13.74 21.50
CA THR A 223 1.28 14.97 22.11
C THR A 223 0.18 15.87 22.66
N THR A 224 -1.07 15.69 22.24
CA THR A 224 -2.22 16.51 22.69
C THR A 224 -3.46 15.65 22.83
N GLU A 225 -4.33 16.03 23.77
CA GLU A 225 -5.62 15.37 24.03
C GLU A 225 -6.75 15.81 23.08
N GLU A 226 -6.43 16.64 22.08
CA GLU A 226 -7.41 17.09 21.10
C GLU A 226 -8.12 15.90 20.47
N ASP A 227 -9.45 15.91 20.49
CA ASP A 227 -10.25 14.77 20.04
C ASP A 227 -9.91 14.36 18.60
N LYS A 228 -9.59 15.32 17.71
CA LYS A 228 -9.14 15.02 16.35
C LYS A 228 -7.85 14.18 16.34
N MET A 229 -6.90 14.49 17.20
CA MET A 229 -5.64 13.74 17.35
C MET A 229 -5.89 12.37 17.96
N VAL A 230 -6.70 12.29 19.01
CA VAL A 230 -7.08 11.01 19.65
C VAL A 230 -7.74 10.08 18.63
N TRP A 231 -8.75 10.55 17.90
CA TRP A 231 -9.43 9.74 16.89
C TRP A 231 -8.54 9.40 15.69
N SER A 232 -7.61 10.27 15.32
CA SER A 232 -6.59 9.96 14.31
C SER A 232 -5.70 8.80 14.79
N GLY A 233 -5.24 8.86 16.04
CA GLY A 233 -4.46 7.79 16.67
C GLY A 233 -5.22 6.47 16.73
N VAL A 234 -6.50 6.50 17.11
CA VAL A 234 -7.39 5.31 17.14
C VAL A 234 -7.47 4.69 15.74
N ARG A 235 -7.73 5.49 14.70
CA ARG A 235 -7.80 4.98 13.31
C ARG A 235 -6.48 4.38 12.83
N GLN A 236 -5.34 4.97 13.19
CA GLN A 236 -4.03 4.44 12.82
C GLN A 236 -3.74 3.11 13.54
N LEU A 237 -4.02 3.04 14.83
CA LEU A 237 -3.85 1.80 15.61
C LEU A 237 -4.80 0.70 15.15
N ASP A 238 -6.05 1.02 14.84
CA ASP A 238 -7.01 0.06 14.29
C ASP A 238 -6.47 -0.60 13.01
N ARG A 239 -5.91 0.19 12.08
CA ARG A 239 -5.28 -0.37 10.86
C ARG A 239 -4.10 -1.29 11.16
N ALA A 240 -3.29 -0.95 12.16
CA ALA A 240 -2.19 -1.81 12.61
C ALA A 240 -2.73 -3.13 13.16
N LEU A 241 -3.65 -3.07 14.12
CA LEU A 241 -4.24 -4.23 14.79
C LEU A 241 -4.97 -5.13 13.78
N GLN A 242 -5.78 -4.55 12.91
CA GLN A 242 -6.51 -5.27 11.85
C GLN A 242 -5.57 -5.93 10.84
N LEU A 243 -4.43 -5.31 10.51
CA LEU A 243 -3.42 -5.93 9.65
C LEU A 243 -2.83 -7.18 10.30
N PHE A 244 -2.51 -7.11 11.60
CA PHE A 244 -1.96 -8.24 12.33
C PHE A 244 -2.99 -9.37 12.47
N LYS A 245 -4.25 -9.03 12.75
CA LYS A 245 -5.35 -10.00 12.75
C LYS A 245 -5.54 -10.67 11.40
N PHE A 246 -5.53 -9.90 10.31
CA PHE A 246 -5.64 -10.43 8.96
C PHE A 246 -4.52 -11.43 8.65
N VAL A 247 -3.28 -11.12 9.04
CA VAL A 247 -2.14 -12.02 8.85
C VAL A 247 -2.23 -13.26 9.76
N TRP A 248 -2.67 -13.10 11.01
CA TRP A 248 -2.95 -14.21 11.94
C TRP A 248 -3.94 -15.22 11.35
N GLU A 249 -5.08 -14.72 10.86
CA GLU A 249 -6.13 -15.54 10.24
C GLU A 249 -5.63 -16.18 8.94
N SER A 250 -4.93 -15.41 8.09
CA SER A 250 -4.35 -15.90 6.84
C SER A 250 -3.26 -16.96 7.05
N ALA A 251 -2.61 -16.96 8.22
CA ALA A 251 -1.62 -17.96 8.61
C ALA A 251 -2.24 -19.25 9.17
N GLY A 252 -3.57 -19.33 9.27
CA GLY A 252 -4.26 -20.48 9.84
C GLY A 252 -3.97 -20.68 11.32
N MET A 253 -3.67 -19.59 12.04
CA MET A 253 -3.45 -19.64 13.49
C MET A 253 -4.75 -20.06 14.19
N LYS A 254 -4.64 -20.95 15.18
CA LYS A 254 -5.80 -21.41 15.95
C LYS A 254 -6.18 -20.37 17.01
N GLY A 255 -7.47 -20.26 17.28
CA GLY A 255 -8.01 -19.37 18.30
C GLY A 255 -8.30 -17.95 17.83
N VAL A 256 -9.09 -17.25 18.64
CA VAL A 256 -9.57 -15.90 18.35
C VAL A 256 -8.53 -14.89 18.82
N LEU A 257 -8.13 -13.99 17.90
CA LEU A 257 -7.27 -12.85 18.23
C LEU A 257 -8.14 -11.62 18.52
N GLU A 258 -8.21 -11.26 19.80
CA GLU A 258 -8.81 -10.03 20.30
C GLU A 258 -7.83 -8.86 20.19
N LEU A 259 -8.36 -7.67 19.93
CA LEU A 259 -7.56 -6.49 19.61
C LEU A 259 -7.81 -5.38 20.62
N GLN A 260 -6.72 -4.82 21.14
CA GLN A 260 -6.75 -3.71 22.08
C GLN A 260 -5.78 -2.61 21.65
N GLY A 261 -6.29 -1.39 21.50
CA GLY A 261 -5.45 -0.21 21.25
C GLY A 261 -5.19 0.55 22.54
N HIS A 262 -3.99 1.11 22.69
CA HIS A 262 -3.65 1.97 23.82
C HIS A 262 -3.04 3.27 23.31
N LEU A 263 -3.62 4.39 23.73
CA LEU A 263 -3.15 5.72 23.39
C LEU A 263 -2.61 6.34 24.67
N TRP A 264 -1.33 6.72 24.68
CA TRP A 264 -0.76 7.48 25.78
C TRP A 264 -0.73 8.94 25.38
N CYS A 265 -1.44 9.78 26.10
CA CYS A 265 -1.70 11.14 25.70
C CYS A 265 -1.28 12.11 26.81
N VAL A 266 -0.47 13.11 26.46
CA VAL A 266 -0.07 14.16 27.39
C VAL A 266 -1.30 14.99 27.77
N GLY A 267 -1.51 15.17 29.07
CA GLY A 267 -2.61 15.98 29.62
C GLY A 267 -3.99 15.31 29.65
N ALA A 268 -4.16 14.14 29.03
CA ALA A 268 -5.46 13.46 28.98
C ALA A 268 -5.84 12.77 30.29
N GLU A 269 -7.13 12.69 30.57
CA GLU A 269 -7.66 11.78 31.58
C GLU A 269 -7.84 10.35 31.01
N GLY A 270 -7.72 9.36 31.90
CA GLY A 270 -7.91 7.96 31.55
C GLY A 270 -9.34 7.67 31.10
N ARG A 271 -9.52 7.17 29.87
CA ARG A 271 -10.86 6.82 29.34
C ARG A 271 -10.82 5.64 28.39
N MET A 272 -11.97 4.98 28.23
CA MET A 272 -12.16 3.89 27.27
C MET A 272 -12.98 4.37 26.08
N LEU A 273 -12.56 3.97 24.88
CA LEU A 273 -13.22 4.23 23.61
C LEU A 273 -13.51 2.88 22.92
N THR A 274 -14.58 2.84 22.13
CA THR A 274 -14.87 1.70 21.25
C THR A 274 -14.86 2.18 19.80
N TYR A 275 -14.16 1.45 18.93
CA TYR A 275 -14.13 1.73 17.50
C TYR A 275 -14.22 0.44 16.71
N LYS A 276 -15.24 0.32 15.84
CA LYS A 276 -15.52 -0.89 15.04
C LYS A 276 -15.57 -2.20 15.85
N GLY A 277 -16.03 -2.12 17.10
CA GLY A 277 -16.11 -3.27 18.01
C GLY A 277 -14.80 -3.63 18.72
N ASN A 278 -13.70 -2.93 18.45
CA ASN A 278 -12.43 -3.06 19.17
C ASN A 278 -12.34 -2.04 20.31
N MET A 279 -11.66 -2.42 21.39
CA MET A 279 -11.47 -1.56 22.57
C MET A 279 -10.20 -0.73 22.46
N PHE A 280 -10.29 0.54 22.82
CA PHE A 280 -9.17 1.48 22.86
C PHE A 280 -9.12 2.16 24.23
N PHE A 281 -7.95 2.19 24.84
CA PHE A 281 -7.73 2.86 26.11
C PHE A 281 -6.92 4.12 25.88
N VAL A 282 -7.39 5.25 26.37
CA VAL A 282 -6.61 6.48 26.45
C VAL A 282 -6.07 6.57 27.86
N HIS A 283 -4.76 6.67 27.99
CA HIS A 283 -4.03 6.83 29.23
C HIS A 283 -3.46 8.23 29.29
N GLY A 284 -3.59 8.88 30.44
CA GLY A 284 -2.89 10.14 30.71
C GLY A 284 -1.40 9.91 30.92
N ILE A 285 -0.57 10.76 30.30
CA ILE A 285 0.81 10.96 30.72
C ILE A 285 0.84 12.25 31.55
N SER A 286 1.10 12.12 32.85
CA SER A 286 1.46 13.25 33.71
C SER A 286 2.92 13.61 33.49
N VAL A 287 3.19 14.89 33.25
CA VAL A 287 4.56 15.47 33.21
C VAL A 287 4.99 15.82 34.63
#